data_AF-A0A7R9Y6B1-F1
#
_entry.id   AF-A0A7R9Y6B1-F1
#
_cell.length_a   1.000
_cell.length_b   1.000
_cell.length_c   1.000
_cell.angle_alpha   90.00
_cell.angle_beta   90.00
_cell.angle_gamma   90.00
#
_symmetry.space_group_name_H-M   'P 1'
#
loop_
_entity.id
_entity.type
_entity.pdbx_description
1 polymer ?
#
loop_
_entity_poly.entity_id
_entity_poly.type
_entity_poly.pdbx_seq_one_letter_code
_entity_poly.pdbx_strand_id
1 'polypeptide(L)'
;AGATAWALELVVGDASGARVTLRTPLKRSHVGVREGDEVHMVVGSDESYFATFDAVRETYFPRTNEWIGEYPFLDRRAMPAVSARISRDAEDRAAFAERERRERAAGAGGGGYGPGPP
;
A
#
# COMPACT_ATOMS: atom_id res chain seq x y z
N ALA A 1 5.19 -3.71 -36.02
CA ALA A 1 5.60 -3.50 -34.62
C ALA A 1 5.54 -2.01 -34.32
N GLY A 2 4.40 -1.52 -33.82
CA GLY A 2 4.21 -0.11 -33.47
C GLY A 2 4.46 0.05 -31.99
N ALA A 3 5.39 0.92 -31.62
CA ALA A 3 5.61 1.31 -30.24
C ALA A 3 4.35 1.99 -29.70
N THR A 4 3.72 1.37 -28.71
CA THR A 4 2.56 1.86 -27.97
C THR A 4 2.99 3.08 -27.14
N ALA A 5 3.01 4.26 -27.75
CA ALA A 5 3.33 5.54 -27.11
C ALA A 5 2.27 6.03 -26.10
N TRP A 6 1.36 5.15 -25.67
CA TRP A 6 0.21 5.44 -24.82
C TRP A 6 0.14 4.52 -23.59
N ALA A 7 1.22 3.84 -23.22
CA ALA A 7 1.25 3.01 -22.01
C ALA A 7 1.71 3.81 -20.79
N LEU A 8 0.92 3.78 -19.72
CA LEU A 8 1.34 4.15 -18.38
C LEU A 8 2.01 2.93 -17.76
N GLU A 9 3.27 3.10 -17.32
CA GLU A 9 4.02 2.09 -16.57
C GLU A 9 4.24 2.58 -15.15
N LEU A 10 3.89 1.75 -14.17
CA LEU A 10 4.07 2.05 -12.75
C LEU A 10 4.81 0.91 -12.09
N VAL A 11 5.85 1.24 -11.33
CA VAL A 11 6.50 0.29 -10.44
C VAL A 11 5.99 0.55 -9.04
N VAL A 12 5.33 -0.45 -8.46
CA VAL A 12 4.85 -0.39 -7.08
C VAL A 12 5.65 -1.40 -6.27
N GLY A 13 6.05 -1.01 -5.07
CA GLY A 13 6.64 -1.93 -4.12
C GLY A 13 6.44 -1.46 -2.69
N ASP A 14 6.83 -2.31 -1.75
CA ASP A 14 6.74 -2.02 -0.32
C ASP A 14 8.11 -2.15 0.38
N ALA A 15 8.12 -1.96 1.70
CA ALA A 15 9.32 -2.05 2.52
C ALA A 15 9.85 -3.49 2.70
N SER A 16 9.07 -4.51 2.35
CA SER A 16 9.51 -5.92 2.41
C SER A 16 10.42 -6.30 1.25
N GLY A 17 10.47 -5.45 0.21
CA GLY A 17 11.20 -5.70 -1.04
C GLY A 17 10.32 -6.26 -2.16
N ALA A 18 9.04 -6.52 -1.87
CA ALA A 18 8.07 -6.93 -2.87
C ALA A 18 7.87 -5.83 -3.93
N ARG A 19 7.85 -6.22 -5.20
CA ARG A 19 7.72 -5.27 -6.33
C ARG A 19 6.86 -5.83 -7.45
N VAL A 20 6.14 -4.94 -8.13
CA VAL A 20 5.38 -5.25 -9.34
C VAL A 20 5.36 -4.12 -10.35
N THR A 21 5.37 -4.48 -11.62
CA THR A 21 5.23 -3.55 -12.74
C THR A 21 3.83 -3.63 -13.32
N LEU A 22 3.12 -2.52 -13.28
CA LEU A 22 1.81 -2.30 -13.89
C LEU A 22 1.98 -1.65 -15.25
N ARG A 23 1.39 -2.22 -16.29
CA ARG A 23 1.30 -1.61 -17.63
C ARG A 23 -0.15 -1.51 -18.05
N THR A 24 -0.61 -0.29 -18.31
CA THR A 24 -2.00 -0.03 -18.70
C THR A 24 -2.04 1.06 -19.78
N PRO A 25 -3.05 1.09 -20.66
CA PRO A 25 -3.29 2.27 -21.47
C PRO A 25 -3.42 3.53 -20.60
N LEU A 26 -2.76 4.62 -21.00
CA LEU A 26 -2.93 5.93 -20.38
C LEU A 26 -4.37 6.41 -20.65
N LYS A 27 -5.19 6.44 -19.61
CA LYS A 27 -6.57 6.94 -19.65
C LYS A 27 -6.63 8.29 -18.96
N ARG A 28 -7.61 9.13 -19.34
CA ARG A 28 -7.89 10.41 -18.67
C ARG A 28 -8.17 10.25 -17.17
N SER A 29 -8.61 9.06 -16.76
CA SER A 29 -8.83 8.68 -15.36
C SER A 29 -7.56 8.41 -14.55
N HIS A 30 -6.36 8.51 -15.15
CA HIS A 30 -5.08 8.31 -14.45
C HIS A 30 -4.30 9.62 -14.26
N VAL A 31 -4.92 10.79 -14.47
CA VAL A 31 -4.24 12.09 -14.50
C VAL A 31 -3.75 12.54 -13.11
N GLY A 32 -4.37 12.02 -12.04
CA GLY A 32 -4.02 12.34 -10.66
C GLY A 32 -2.88 11.51 -10.07
N VAL A 33 -2.51 10.40 -10.71
CA VAL A 33 -1.48 9.45 -10.26
C VAL A 33 -0.11 10.10 -10.28
N ARG A 34 0.59 10.04 -9.15
CA ARG A 34 1.94 10.59 -8.98
C ARG A 34 2.87 9.57 -8.34
N GLU A 35 4.16 9.71 -8.63
CA GLU A 35 5.19 8.96 -7.89
C GLU A 35 5.14 9.29 -6.40
N GLY A 36 5.29 8.26 -5.56
CA GLY A 36 5.18 8.38 -4.11
C GLY A 36 3.76 8.30 -3.56
N ASP A 37 2.73 8.21 -4.42
CA ASP A 37 1.37 7.96 -3.94
C ASP A 37 1.28 6.58 -3.27
N GLU A 38 0.60 6.55 -2.12
CA GLU A 38 0.16 5.29 -1.53
C GLU A 38 -0.87 4.63 -2.43
N VAL A 39 -0.73 3.31 -2.61
CA VAL A 39 -1.65 2.51 -3.41
C VAL A 39 -2.09 1.28 -2.65
N HIS A 40 -3.37 0.93 -2.78
CA HIS A 40 -3.94 -0.28 -2.21
C HIS A 40 -4.17 -1.27 -3.34
N MET A 41 -3.57 -2.45 -3.24
CA MET A 41 -3.52 -3.41 -4.34
C MET A 41 -4.15 -4.74 -3.96
N VAL A 42 -4.79 -5.36 -4.96
CA VAL A 42 -5.12 -6.79 -4.92
C VAL A 42 -4.13 -7.51 -5.82
N VAL A 43 -3.29 -8.32 -5.20
CA VAL A 43 -2.19 -9.03 -5.83
C VAL A 43 -2.31 -10.53 -5.59
N GLY A 44 -1.97 -11.32 -6.59
CA GLY A 44 -1.72 -12.75 -6.47
C GLY A 44 -0.21 -13.02 -6.61
N SER A 45 0.28 -14.01 -5.86
CA SER A 45 1.67 -14.47 -5.86
C SER A 45 1.66 -15.99 -5.78
N ASP A 46 2.48 -16.66 -6.58
CA ASP A 46 2.73 -18.10 -6.44
C ASP A 46 3.84 -18.37 -5.39
N GLU A 47 4.47 -17.32 -4.86
CA GLU A 47 5.45 -17.40 -3.77
C GLU A 47 4.83 -17.17 -2.39
N SER A 48 5.27 -17.95 -1.40
CA SER A 48 4.79 -17.88 0.00
C SER A 48 5.22 -16.61 0.74
N TYR A 49 6.31 -15.97 0.32
CA TYR A 49 6.80 -14.72 0.90
C TYR A 49 6.36 -13.47 0.13
N PHE A 50 5.56 -13.62 -0.93
CA PHE A 50 5.07 -12.51 -1.75
C PHE A 50 6.19 -11.58 -2.27
N ALA A 51 7.41 -12.09 -2.47
CA ALA A 51 8.53 -11.28 -2.95
C ALA A 51 8.31 -10.80 -4.39
N THR A 52 7.55 -11.58 -5.17
CA THR A 52 7.16 -11.28 -6.54
C THR A 52 5.65 -11.50 -6.70
N PHE A 53 4.98 -10.61 -7.43
CA PHE A 53 3.54 -10.70 -7.65
C PHE A 53 3.27 -11.14 -9.09
N ASP A 54 2.76 -12.36 -9.29
CA ASP A 54 2.47 -12.93 -10.62
C ASP A 54 1.28 -12.27 -11.33
N ALA A 55 0.35 -11.67 -10.57
CA ALA A 55 -0.77 -10.96 -11.14
C ALA A 55 -1.22 -9.77 -10.28
N VAL A 56 -1.06 -8.54 -10.80
CA VAL A 56 -1.82 -7.40 -10.30
C VAL A 56 -3.20 -7.45 -10.90
N ARG A 57 -4.21 -7.60 -10.05
CA ARG A 57 -5.60 -7.64 -10.50
C ARG A 57 -6.24 -6.27 -10.45
N GLU A 58 -6.01 -5.51 -9.37
CA GLU A 58 -6.44 -4.11 -9.27
C GLU A 58 -5.52 -3.25 -8.39
N THR A 59 -5.45 -1.97 -8.73
CA THR A 59 -4.72 -0.92 -7.99
C THR A 59 -5.63 0.28 -7.75
N TYR A 60 -5.79 0.67 -6.49
CA TYR A 60 -6.57 1.81 -6.07
C TYR A 60 -5.66 2.89 -5.47
N PHE A 61 -5.87 4.14 -5.87
CA PHE A 61 -5.16 5.32 -5.37
C PHE A 61 -6.08 6.08 -4.40
N PRO A 62 -5.94 5.94 -3.07
CA PRO A 62 -6.86 6.54 -2.11
C PRO A 62 -6.87 8.06 -2.17
N ARG A 63 -5.71 8.67 -2.45
CA ARG A 63 -5.56 10.13 -2.52
C ARG A 63 -6.40 10.77 -3.64
N THR A 64 -6.52 10.10 -4.77
CA THR A 64 -7.19 10.64 -5.98
C THR A 64 -8.48 9.93 -6.32
N ASN A 65 -8.81 8.85 -5.60
CA ASN A 65 -9.92 7.95 -5.90
C ASN A 65 -9.85 7.37 -7.33
N GLU A 66 -8.64 7.16 -7.83
CA GLU A 66 -8.38 6.61 -9.16
C GLU A 66 -8.14 5.10 -9.11
N TRP A 67 -8.43 4.44 -10.23
CA TRP A 67 -8.35 2.99 -10.38
C TRP A 67 -7.52 2.62 -11.59
N ILE A 68 -6.61 1.68 -11.40
CA ILE A 68 -5.82 1.07 -12.48
C ILE A 68 -6.03 -0.44 -12.46
N GLY A 69 -6.52 -0.96 -13.59
CA GLY A 69 -6.83 -2.35 -13.86
C GLY A 69 -8.29 -2.56 -14.27
N GLU A 70 -8.64 -3.79 -14.65
CA GLU A 70 -9.94 -4.13 -15.28
C GLU A 70 -10.52 -5.45 -14.73
N TYR A 71 -10.30 -5.78 -13.47
CA TYR A 71 -10.79 -7.05 -12.91
C TYR A 71 -12.32 -7.01 -12.73
N PRO A 72 -13.08 -7.81 -13.49
CA PRO A 72 -14.53 -7.65 -13.61
C PRO A 72 -15.30 -8.16 -12.39
N PHE A 73 -14.65 -8.89 -11.49
CA PHE A 73 -15.27 -9.55 -10.33
C PHE A 73 -15.08 -8.79 -9.01
N LEU A 74 -14.36 -7.66 -9.01
CA LEU A 74 -14.21 -6.83 -7.81
C LEU A 74 -15.33 -5.80 -7.75
N ASP A 75 -16.09 -5.78 -6.64
CA ASP A 75 -17.01 -4.67 -6.38
C ASP A 75 -16.21 -3.42 -5.96
N ARG A 76 -15.90 -2.57 -6.95
CA ARG A 76 -15.19 -1.32 -6.75
C ARG A 76 -15.91 -0.36 -5.79
N ARG A 77 -17.22 -0.52 -5.57
CA ARG A 77 -17.99 0.31 -4.61
C ARG A 77 -17.69 -0.06 -3.16
N ALA A 78 -17.27 -1.30 -2.90
CA ALA A 78 -16.91 -1.77 -1.56
C ALA A 78 -15.48 -1.38 -1.15
N MET A 79 -14.59 -1.16 -2.11
CA MET A 79 -13.18 -0.90 -1.83
C MET A 79 -12.89 0.40 -1.05
N PRO A 80 -13.61 1.52 -1.23
CA PRO A 80 -13.41 2.68 -0.36
C PRO A 80 -13.57 2.37 1.12
N ALA A 81 -14.51 1.48 1.49
CA ALA A 81 -14.70 1.06 2.88
C ALA A 81 -13.56 0.17 3.39
N VAL A 82 -13.06 -0.74 2.54
CA VAL A 82 -11.89 -1.58 2.83
C VAL A 82 -10.63 -0.73 2.96
N SER A 83 -10.40 0.18 2.03
CA SER A 83 -9.30 1.13 2.01
C SER A 83 -9.30 1.99 3.28
N ALA A 84 -10.45 2.54 3.66
CA ALA A 84 -10.58 3.31 4.89
C ALA A 84 -10.23 2.50 6.14
N ARG A 85 -10.50 1.18 6.15
CA ARG A 85 -10.07 0.29 7.23
C ARG A 85 -8.56 0.09 7.23
N ILE A 86 -7.95 -0.15 6.07
CA ILE A 86 -6.50 -0.31 5.94
C ILE A 86 -5.76 0.94 6.45
N SER A 87 -6.22 2.13 6.05
CA SER A 87 -5.63 3.40 6.49
C SER A 87 -5.73 3.57 8.01
N ARG A 88 -6.89 3.27 8.62
CA ARG A 88 -7.05 3.30 10.09
C ARG A 88 -6.10 2.32 10.79
N ASP A 89 -6.01 1.09 10.31
CA ASP A 89 -5.12 0.08 10.89
C ASP A 89 -3.63 0.47 10.74
N ALA A 90 -3.27 1.24 9.69
CA ALA A 90 -1.93 1.80 9.53
C ALA A 90 -1.67 2.97 10.50
N GLU A 91 -2.64 3.88 10.66
CA GLU A 91 -2.57 5.00 11.61
C GLU A 91 -2.44 4.51 13.06
N ASP A 92 -3.22 3.50 13.45
CA ASP A 92 -3.18 2.91 14.79
C ASP A 92 -1.82 2.27 15.08
N ARG A 93 -1.25 1.55 14.11
CA ARG A 93 0.10 0.98 14.21
C ARG A 93 1.17 2.06 14.32
N ALA A 94 1.07 3.13 13.54
CA ALA A 94 2.00 4.26 13.61
C ALA A 94 1.91 4.98 14.98
N ALA A 95 0.70 5.18 15.50
CA ALA A 95 0.48 5.78 16.80
C ALA A 95 1.03 4.92 17.94
N PHE A 96 0.89 3.59 17.85
CA PHE A 96 1.49 2.67 18.83
C PHE A 96 3.02 2.72 18.79
N ALA A 97 3.61 2.65 17.59
CA ALA A 97 5.06 2.73 17.42
C ALA A 97 5.66 4.05 17.94
N GLU A 98 4.98 5.18 17.74
CA GLU A 98 5.43 6.48 18.25
C GLU A 98 5.35 6.56 19.78
N ARG A 99 4.30 6.00 20.40
CA ARG A 99 4.23 5.88 21.86
C ARG A 99 5.38 5.05 22.41
N GLU A 100 5.65 3.89 21.81
CA GLU A 100 6.74 3.01 22.24
C GLU A 100 8.10 3.71 22.09
N ARG A 101 8.30 4.45 20.98
CA ARG A 101 9.51 5.25 20.76
C ARG A 101 9.67 6.34 21.81
N ARG A 102 8.59 7.04 22.17
CA ARG A 102 8.58 8.06 23.22
C ARG A 102 8.87 7.46 24.59
N GLU A 103 8.31 6.30 24.90
CA GLU A 103 8.56 5.56 26.13
C GLU A 103 10.00 5.08 26.24
N ARG A 104 10.59 4.55 25.15
CA ARG A 104 12.00 4.18 25.09
C ARG A 104 12.92 5.39 25.25
N ALA A 105 12.59 6.53 24.64
CA ALA A 105 13.35 7.78 24.80
C ALA A 105 13.25 8.34 26.23
N ALA A 106 12.09 8.21 26.87
CA ALA A 106 11.89 8.60 28.27
C ALA A 106 12.60 7.62 29.25
N GLY A 107 12.58 6.32 28.95
CA GLY A 107 13.25 5.28 29.74
C GLY A 107 14.78 5.31 29.63
N ALA A 108 15.32 5.77 28.50
CA ALA A 108 16.77 5.98 28.34
C ALA A 108 17.32 7.13 29.20
N GLY A 109 16.46 7.95 29.82
CA GLY A 109 16.84 9.02 30.76
C GLY A 109 16.64 8.69 32.24
N GLY A 110 16.09 7.52 32.59
CA GLY A 110 15.70 7.21 33.96
C GLY A 110 15.94 5.75 34.33
N GLY A 111 17.10 5.46 34.95
CA GLY A 111 17.26 4.21 35.67
C GLY A 111 16.22 4.09 36.78
N GLY A 112 15.48 2.98 36.82
CA GLY A 112 14.51 2.72 37.89
C GLY A 112 13.66 1.49 37.60
N TYR A 113 13.86 0.45 38.40
CA TYR A 113 13.09 -0.80 38.42
C TYR A 113 11.56 -0.56 38.55
N GLY A 114 10.78 -1.35 37.82
CA GLY A 114 9.34 -1.54 38.07
C GLY A 114 8.87 -2.87 37.45
N PRO A 115 8.19 -3.75 38.20
CA PRO A 115 7.81 -5.08 37.71
C PRO A 115 6.71 -4.98 36.65
N GLY A 116 6.86 -5.80 35.60
CA GLY A 116 5.88 -5.92 34.52
C GLY A 116 4.56 -6.56 34.97
N PRO A 117 3.48 -6.35 34.22
CA PRO A 117 2.12 -6.82 34.57
C PRO A 117 1.99 -8.36 34.48
N PRO A 118 0.97 -8.95 35.14
CA PRO A 118 0.81 -10.40 35.34
C PRO A 118 0.55 -11.19 34.05
#